data_AF-A0A2E9D466-F1
#
_entry.id   AF-A0A2E9D466-F1
#
_cell.length_a   1.000
_cell.length_b   1.000
_cell.length_c   1.000
_cell.angle_alpha   90.00
_cell.angle_beta   90.00
_cell.angle_gamma   90.00
#
_symmetry.space_group_name_H-M   'P 1'
#
loop_
_entity.id
_entity.type
_entity.pdbx_description
1 polymer ?
#
loop_
_entity_poly.entity_id
_entity_poly.type
_entity_poly.pdbx_seq_one_letter_code
_entity_poly.pdbx_strand_id
1 'polypeptide(L)'
;MTAGTMTTFVLTHRSGLTVSAAGHMLILVALSTSMVLVPSNQLPMLAIEAVLIDTSAIREAAEAERRREEQVREAEQERLRKAEIQRKQVERERTAEVQRKQAERERKEAESLRVQQQREAEERARQEQERKAAEARAKAETERRAAEARAAEQARRQAELVAAMEVEEALLQAQASGEMSRYIALIQQKVERNWTPPGNVREGLECEVVVQQLPNGDVIDARTVSCNGDANVQRTIENAVRRASPLPLPENRALFDRNLRFTFKPQQ
;
A
#
# COMPACT_ATOMS: atom_id res chain seq x y z
N MET A 1 33.39 50.76 -40.91
CA MET A 1 32.13 50.74 -40.11
C MET A 1 31.91 52.17 -39.62
N THR A 2 30.87 52.95 -39.91
CA THR A 2 29.58 52.77 -40.60
C THR A 2 29.14 54.19 -41.03
N ALA A 3 29.37 54.57 -42.28
CA ALA A 3 28.91 55.85 -42.86
C ALA A 3 27.52 55.72 -43.52
N GLY A 4 26.70 54.79 -43.03
CA GLY A 4 25.45 54.36 -43.67
C GLY A 4 24.18 54.57 -42.84
N THR A 5 24.24 55.23 -41.68
CA THR A 5 23.09 55.35 -40.76
C THR A 5 22.49 56.75 -40.65
N MET A 6 23.17 57.82 -41.10
CA MET A 6 22.57 59.17 -41.08
C MET A 6 21.66 59.45 -42.28
N THR A 7 21.92 58.85 -43.44
CA THR A 7 21.13 59.10 -44.66
C THR A 7 19.72 58.49 -44.57
N THR A 8 19.56 57.40 -43.81
CA THR A 8 18.29 56.69 -43.60
C THR A 8 17.35 57.39 -42.62
N PHE A 9 17.87 58.16 -41.66
CA PHE A 9 17.05 58.90 -40.69
C PHE A 9 16.40 60.16 -41.29
N VAL A 10 17.15 60.89 -42.13
CA VAL A 10 16.66 62.10 -42.81
C VAL A 10 15.60 61.76 -43.86
N LEU A 11 15.67 60.59 -44.49
CA LEU A 11 14.66 60.14 -45.47
C LEU A 11 13.35 59.65 -44.81
N THR A 12 13.42 59.05 -43.62
CA THR A 12 12.22 58.56 -42.90
C THR A 12 11.48 59.66 -42.15
N HIS A 13 12.18 60.70 -41.66
CA HIS A 13 11.58 61.79 -40.87
C HIS A 13 11.45 63.10 -41.65
N ARG A 14 11.54 63.04 -42.98
CA ARG A 14 11.49 64.21 -43.87
C ARG A 14 10.21 65.04 -43.68
N SER A 15 9.07 64.39 -43.46
CA SER A 15 7.79 65.05 -43.15
C SER A 15 7.80 65.75 -41.79
N GLY A 16 8.37 65.13 -40.75
CA GLY A 16 8.48 65.72 -39.41
C GLY A 16 9.40 66.95 -39.36
N LEU A 17 10.53 66.89 -40.08
CA LEU A 17 11.45 68.02 -40.22
C LEU A 17 10.82 69.19 -40.99
N THR A 18 10.04 68.92 -42.05
CA THR A 18 9.33 69.99 -42.77
C THR A 18 8.23 70.65 -41.93
N VAL A 19 7.50 69.88 -41.11
CA VAL A 19 6.47 70.42 -40.22
C VAL A 19 7.08 71.28 -39.11
N SER A 20 8.21 70.85 -38.54
CA SER A 20 8.92 71.63 -37.52
C SER A 20 9.49 72.93 -38.10
N ALA A 21 10.11 72.89 -39.28
CA ALA A 21 10.64 74.08 -39.95
C ALA A 21 9.52 75.07 -40.34
N ALA A 22 8.38 74.57 -40.83
CA ALA A 22 7.21 75.40 -41.14
C ALA A 22 6.62 76.04 -39.86
N GLY A 23 6.55 75.30 -38.75
CA GLY A 23 6.09 75.83 -37.46
C GLY A 23 6.98 76.96 -36.94
N HIS A 24 8.31 76.81 -37.02
CA HIS A 24 9.24 77.86 -36.61
C HIS A 24 9.17 79.09 -37.52
N MET A 25 9.00 78.91 -38.84
CA MET A 25 8.77 80.01 -39.78
C MET A 25 7.48 80.78 -39.45
N LEU A 26 6.41 80.09 -39.07
CA LEU A 26 5.14 80.70 -38.68
C LEU A 26 5.27 81.54 -37.40
N ILE A 27 6.03 81.05 -36.42
CA ILE A 27 6.34 81.80 -35.18
C ILE A 27 7.21 83.03 -35.48
N LEU A 28 8.20 82.92 -36.37
CA LEU A 28 9.03 84.06 -36.78
C LEU A 28 8.24 85.10 -37.56
N VAL A 29 7.32 84.69 -38.44
CA VAL A 29 6.40 85.61 -39.14
C VAL A 29 5.48 86.30 -38.14
N ALA A 30 4.90 85.57 -37.17
CA ALA A 30 4.06 86.14 -36.12
C ALA A 30 4.81 87.12 -35.20
N LEU A 31 6.08 86.86 -34.88
CA LEU A 31 6.93 87.78 -34.13
C LEU A 31 7.31 89.02 -34.95
N SER A 32 7.53 88.87 -36.27
CA SER A 32 7.87 89.99 -37.16
C SER A 32 6.70 90.95 -37.38
N THR A 33 5.45 90.46 -37.43
CA THR A 33 4.25 91.30 -37.55
C THR A 33 3.89 91.99 -36.23
N SER A 34 4.38 91.51 -35.09
CA SER A 34 4.18 92.14 -33.78
C SER A 34 5.09 93.35 -33.51
N MET A 35 6.12 93.57 -34.34
CA MET A 35 7.05 94.71 -34.20
C MET A 35 6.64 95.96 -34.99
N VAL A 36 5.54 95.90 -35.77
CA VAL A 36 5.05 97.03 -36.58
C VAL A 36 3.56 97.25 -36.34
N LEU A 37 3.21 97.68 -35.12
CA LEU A 37 1.99 98.44 -34.84
C LEU A 37 2.08 99.07 -33.44
N VAL A 38 3.06 99.96 -33.25
CA VAL A 38 3.05 100.90 -32.10
C VAL A 38 2.28 102.14 -32.58
N PRO A 39 1.05 102.39 -32.10
CA PRO A 39 0.37 103.64 -32.39
C PRO A 39 1.12 104.77 -31.69
N SER A 40 1.59 105.76 -32.46
CA SER A 40 2.15 107.00 -31.91
C SER A 40 1.03 107.84 -31.30
N ASN A 41 0.67 107.58 -30.05
CA ASN A 41 -0.21 108.47 -29.31
C ASN A 41 0.59 109.69 -28.84
N GLN A 42 0.22 110.84 -29.38
CA GLN A 42 0.71 112.14 -28.95
C GLN A 42 0.41 112.34 -27.46
N LEU A 43 1.42 112.74 -26.70
CA LEU A 43 1.29 113.16 -25.30
C LEU A 43 0.39 114.42 -25.23
N PRO A 44 -0.77 114.39 -24.54
CA PRO A 44 -1.41 115.63 -24.12
C PRO A 44 -0.52 116.26 -23.03
N MET A 45 -0.35 117.59 -23.10
CA MET A 45 0.43 118.34 -22.12
C MET A 45 -0.11 118.08 -20.71
N LEU A 46 0.71 117.48 -19.85
CA LEU A 46 0.50 117.56 -18.41
C LEU A 46 0.82 119.00 -17.98
N ALA A 47 -0.21 119.81 -17.86
CA ALA A 47 -0.21 120.83 -16.83
C ALA A 47 -0.07 120.10 -15.49
N ILE A 48 0.97 120.42 -14.72
CA ILE A 48 1.04 120.02 -13.31
C ILE A 48 -0.02 120.86 -12.59
N GLU A 49 -1.25 120.35 -12.59
CA GLU A 49 -2.22 120.66 -11.58
C GLU A 49 -1.91 119.74 -10.41
N ALA A 50 -1.22 120.29 -9.41
CA ALA A 50 -0.98 119.61 -8.15
C ALA A 50 -2.33 119.43 -7.44
N VAL A 51 -3.04 118.36 -7.79
CA VAL A 51 -4.08 117.81 -6.93
C VAL A 51 -3.37 117.37 -5.66
N LEU A 52 -3.69 118.03 -4.54
CA LEU A 52 -3.37 117.55 -3.21
C LEU A 52 -3.96 116.13 -3.08
N ILE A 53 -3.15 115.11 -3.36
CA ILE A 53 -3.53 113.74 -3.08
C ILE A 53 -3.50 113.62 -1.56
N ASP A 54 -4.67 113.40 -0.98
CA ASP A 54 -4.82 113.22 0.45
C ASP A 54 -3.98 112.01 0.89
N THR A 55 -2.82 112.29 1.50
CA THR A 55 -1.86 111.27 1.96
C THR A 55 -2.47 110.29 2.97
N SER A 56 -3.59 110.63 3.59
CA SER A 56 -4.34 109.73 4.46
C SER A 56 -5.02 108.60 3.68
N ALA A 57 -5.62 108.90 2.52
CA ALA A 57 -6.31 107.92 1.68
C ALA A 57 -5.36 106.88 1.05
N ILE A 58 -4.12 107.30 0.69
CA ILE A 58 -3.09 106.36 0.21
C ILE A 58 -2.60 105.45 1.35
N ARG A 59 -2.43 106.00 2.57
CA ARG A 59 -2.05 105.19 3.75
C ARG A 59 -3.12 104.17 4.10
N GLU A 60 -4.39 104.58 4.08
CA GLU A 60 -5.53 103.68 4.31
C GLU A 60 -5.63 102.59 3.24
N ALA A 61 -5.42 102.92 1.97
CA ALA A 61 -5.39 101.94 0.88
C ALA A 61 -4.23 100.94 1.04
N ALA A 62 -3.03 101.41 1.37
CA ALA A 62 -1.86 100.56 1.61
C ALA A 62 -2.02 99.68 2.87
N GLU A 63 -2.66 100.18 3.93
CA GLU A 63 -3.01 99.39 5.11
C GLU A 63 -4.10 98.35 4.83
N ALA A 64 -5.10 98.69 4.02
CA ALA A 64 -6.13 97.77 3.58
C ALA A 64 -5.55 96.65 2.69
N GLU A 65 -4.58 96.96 1.84
CA GLU A 65 -3.88 95.97 1.00
C GLU A 65 -3.00 95.03 1.84
N ARG A 66 -2.21 95.56 2.79
CA ARG A 66 -1.44 94.74 3.74
C ARG A 66 -2.34 93.79 4.55
N ARG A 67 -3.50 94.27 5.03
CA ARG A 67 -4.47 93.42 5.75
C ARG A 67 -5.05 92.33 4.85
N ARG A 68 -5.30 92.61 3.56
CA ARG A 68 -5.75 91.61 2.59
C ARG A 68 -4.68 90.57 2.30
N GLU A 69 -3.43 90.98 2.11
CA GLU A 69 -2.29 90.06 1.90
C GLU A 69 -2.05 89.17 3.12
N GLU A 70 -2.16 89.72 4.34
CA GLU A 70 -2.04 88.97 5.59
C GLU A 70 -3.18 87.95 5.74
N GLN A 71 -4.43 88.35 5.48
CA GLN A 71 -5.58 87.43 5.44
C GLN A 71 -5.42 86.32 4.39
N VAL A 72 -4.87 86.64 3.20
CA VAL A 72 -4.59 85.64 2.15
C VAL A 72 -3.49 84.68 2.60
N ARG A 73 -2.40 85.17 3.22
CA ARG A 73 -1.33 84.32 3.78
C ARG A 73 -1.84 83.42 4.90
N GLU A 74 -2.66 83.94 5.81
CA GLU A 74 -3.25 83.16 6.90
C GLU A 74 -4.20 82.08 6.36
N ALA A 75 -5.06 82.43 5.40
CA ALA A 75 -5.96 81.47 4.75
C ALA A 75 -5.19 80.40 3.97
N GLU A 76 -4.09 80.76 3.31
CA GLU A 76 -3.22 79.81 2.62
C GLU A 76 -2.49 78.88 3.61
N GLN A 77 -1.94 79.41 4.70
CA GLN A 77 -1.31 78.61 5.75
C GLN A 77 -2.30 77.67 6.42
N GLU A 78 -3.53 78.11 6.70
CA GLU A 78 -4.57 77.26 7.26
C GLU A 78 -4.97 76.15 6.27
N ARG A 79 -5.08 76.47 4.96
CA ARG A 79 -5.35 75.48 3.91
C ARG A 79 -4.23 74.45 3.82
N LEU A 80 -2.96 74.86 3.90
CA LEU A 80 -1.81 73.96 3.91
C LEU A 80 -1.79 73.06 5.15
N ARG A 81 -2.06 73.62 6.35
CA ARG A 81 -2.17 72.84 7.59
C ARG A 81 -3.29 71.80 7.52
N LYS A 82 -4.48 72.19 7.02
CA LYS A 82 -5.60 71.26 6.81
C LYS A 82 -5.24 70.16 5.81
N ALA A 83 -4.61 70.51 4.69
CA ALA A 83 -4.15 69.55 3.70
C ALA A 83 -3.08 68.58 4.24
N GLU A 84 -2.15 69.05 5.08
CA GLU A 84 -1.15 68.20 5.73
C GLU A 84 -1.77 67.24 6.74
N ILE A 85 -2.70 67.72 7.57
CA ILE A 85 -3.45 66.88 8.53
C ILE A 85 -4.23 65.80 7.77
N GLN A 86 -4.93 66.17 6.70
CA GLN A 86 -5.68 65.24 5.88
C GLN A 86 -4.78 64.21 5.20
N ARG A 87 -3.60 64.62 4.69
CA ARG A 87 -2.59 63.70 4.15
C ARG A 87 -2.09 62.71 5.21
N LYS A 88 -1.74 63.19 6.41
CA LYS A 88 -1.29 62.33 7.52
C LYS A 88 -2.39 61.37 7.99
N GLN A 89 -3.66 61.79 7.99
CA GLN A 89 -4.79 60.91 8.31
C GLN A 89 -4.94 59.80 7.26
N VAL A 90 -4.96 60.14 5.97
CA VAL A 90 -5.06 59.15 4.88
C VAL A 90 -3.86 58.18 4.88
N GLU A 91 -2.65 58.66 5.17
CA GLU A 91 -1.46 57.82 5.28
C GLU A 91 -1.54 56.86 6.48
N ARG A 92 -1.99 57.35 7.64
CA ARG A 92 -2.24 56.51 8.83
C ARG A 92 -3.32 55.46 8.59
N GLU A 93 -4.41 55.82 7.92
CA GLU A 93 -5.48 54.88 7.56
C GLU A 93 -4.98 53.81 6.58
N ARG A 94 -4.23 54.20 5.54
CA ARG A 94 -3.62 53.24 4.59
C ARG A 94 -2.64 52.29 5.28
N THR A 95 -1.77 52.80 6.14
CA THR A 95 -0.80 51.96 6.86
C THR A 95 -1.50 51.02 7.85
N ALA A 96 -2.51 51.49 8.57
CA ALA A 96 -3.34 50.64 9.45
C ALA A 96 -4.13 49.58 8.67
N GLU A 97 -4.67 49.91 7.49
CA GLU A 97 -5.36 48.95 6.63
C GLU A 97 -4.40 47.87 6.10
N VAL A 98 -3.21 48.26 5.64
CA VAL A 98 -2.17 47.31 5.19
C VAL A 98 -1.74 46.39 6.33
N GLN A 99 -1.50 46.93 7.54
CA GLN A 99 -1.16 46.12 8.71
C GLN A 99 -2.29 45.15 9.10
N ARG A 100 -3.56 45.60 9.07
CA ARG A 100 -4.71 44.73 9.31
C ARG A 100 -4.81 43.60 8.30
N LYS A 101 -4.64 43.90 6.99
CA LYS A 101 -4.68 42.89 5.93
C LYS A 101 -3.53 41.88 6.06
N GLN A 102 -2.33 42.34 6.44
CA GLN A 102 -1.20 41.47 6.66
C GLN A 102 -1.41 40.55 7.88
N ALA A 103 -1.84 41.11 9.02
CA ALA A 103 -2.14 40.33 10.20
C ALA A 103 -3.28 39.31 9.98
N GLU A 104 -4.29 39.65 9.17
CA GLU A 104 -5.36 38.71 8.81
C GLU A 104 -4.84 37.58 7.90
N ARG A 105 -3.96 37.89 6.94
CA ARG A 105 -3.32 36.87 6.09
C ARG A 105 -2.46 35.92 6.90
N GLU A 106 -1.60 36.44 7.77
CA GLU A 106 -0.75 35.63 8.65
C GLU A 106 -1.58 34.75 9.60
N ARG A 107 -2.68 35.26 10.15
CA ARG A 107 -3.61 34.46 10.97
C ARG A 107 -4.26 33.34 10.17
N LYS A 108 -4.74 33.63 8.96
CA LYS A 108 -5.36 32.62 8.07
C LYS A 108 -4.35 31.55 7.65
N GLU A 109 -3.12 31.94 7.35
CA GLU A 109 -2.06 31.00 6.97
C GLU A 109 -1.63 30.13 8.17
N ALA A 110 -1.46 30.73 9.35
CA ALA A 110 -1.16 29.99 10.57
C ALA A 110 -2.29 29.01 10.95
N GLU A 111 -3.56 29.41 10.82
CA GLU A 111 -4.71 28.54 11.04
C GLU A 111 -4.75 27.39 10.04
N SER A 112 -4.57 27.68 8.75
CA SER A 112 -4.49 26.67 7.69
C SER A 112 -3.40 25.65 7.96
N LEU A 113 -2.20 26.10 8.34
CA LEU A 113 -1.09 25.22 8.66
C LEU A 113 -1.38 24.34 9.87
N ARG A 114 -2.01 24.90 10.92
CA ARG A 114 -2.40 24.12 12.11
C ARG A 114 -3.46 23.07 11.78
N VAL A 115 -4.46 23.41 10.98
CA VAL A 115 -5.49 22.46 10.53
C VAL A 115 -4.87 21.36 9.67
N GLN A 116 -3.94 21.69 8.78
CA GLN A 116 -3.25 20.70 7.97
C GLN A 116 -2.40 19.76 8.84
N GLN A 117 -1.63 20.29 9.78
CA GLN A 117 -0.83 19.48 10.71
C GLN A 117 -1.70 18.57 11.58
N GLN A 118 -2.85 19.04 12.04
CA GLN A 118 -3.80 18.22 12.80
C GLN A 118 -4.37 17.09 11.95
N ARG A 119 -4.78 17.36 10.70
CA ARG A 119 -5.29 16.34 9.78
C ARG A 119 -4.23 15.28 9.47
N GLU A 120 -3.00 15.71 9.19
CA GLU A 120 -1.89 14.78 8.92
C GLU A 120 -1.55 13.93 10.16
N ALA A 121 -1.59 14.52 11.36
CA ALA A 121 -1.36 13.78 12.60
C ALA A 121 -2.48 12.77 12.89
N GLU A 122 -3.74 13.16 12.68
CA GLU A 122 -4.90 12.29 12.85
C GLU A 122 -4.89 11.14 11.84
N GLU A 123 -4.56 11.42 10.57
CA GLU A 123 -4.45 10.39 9.54
C GLU A 123 -3.31 9.41 9.82
N ARG A 124 -2.14 9.89 10.25
CA ARG A 124 -1.04 9.03 10.69
C ARG A 124 -1.42 8.18 11.90
N ALA A 125 -2.13 8.76 12.87
CA ALA A 125 -2.62 8.03 14.04
C ALA A 125 -3.62 6.94 13.64
N ARG A 126 -4.54 7.24 12.71
CA ARG A 126 -5.51 6.27 12.19
C ARG A 126 -4.82 5.15 11.41
N GLN A 127 -3.89 5.47 10.51
CA GLN A 127 -3.13 4.47 9.75
C GLN A 127 -2.33 3.55 10.68
N GLU A 128 -1.70 4.09 11.72
CA GLU A 128 -0.95 3.29 12.68
C GLU A 128 -1.87 2.38 13.52
N GLN A 129 -3.05 2.86 13.90
CA GLN A 129 -4.06 2.02 14.58
C GLN A 129 -4.58 0.91 13.67
N GLU A 130 -4.86 1.20 12.40
CA GLU A 130 -5.28 0.21 11.41
C GLU A 130 -4.18 -0.84 11.17
N ARG A 131 -2.91 -0.41 11.07
CA ARG A 131 -1.75 -1.31 10.94
C ARG A 131 -1.62 -2.25 12.15
N LYS A 132 -1.69 -1.71 13.37
CA LYS A 132 -1.64 -2.51 14.60
C LYS A 132 -2.81 -3.48 14.71
N ALA A 133 -4.02 -3.05 14.34
CA ALA A 133 -5.20 -3.90 14.35
C ALA A 133 -5.08 -5.03 13.30
N ALA A 134 -4.57 -4.73 12.11
CA ALA A 134 -4.31 -5.73 11.07
C ALA A 134 -3.24 -6.73 11.50
N GLU A 135 -2.14 -6.27 12.10
CA GLU A 135 -1.06 -7.11 12.61
C GLU A 135 -1.55 -8.02 13.74
N ALA A 136 -2.34 -7.50 14.69
CA ALA A 136 -2.94 -8.27 15.77
C ALA A 136 -3.91 -9.34 15.24
N ARG A 137 -4.73 -9.01 14.24
CA ARG A 137 -5.64 -9.97 13.58
C ARG A 137 -4.87 -11.06 12.84
N ALA A 138 -3.83 -10.69 12.11
CA ALA A 138 -2.99 -11.66 11.40
C ALA A 138 -2.32 -12.62 12.39
N LYS A 139 -1.77 -12.12 13.49
CA LYS A 139 -1.16 -12.93 14.54
C LYS A 139 -2.18 -13.88 15.19
N ALA A 140 -3.35 -13.37 15.58
CA ALA A 140 -4.42 -14.19 16.15
C ALA A 140 -4.89 -15.31 15.21
N GLU A 141 -5.02 -15.01 13.91
CA GLU A 141 -5.40 -16.03 12.91
C GLU A 141 -4.30 -17.07 12.72
N THR A 142 -3.01 -16.68 12.71
CA THR A 142 -1.91 -17.65 12.64
C THR A 142 -1.85 -18.55 13.86
N GLU A 143 -2.08 -18.01 15.06
CA GLU A 143 -2.12 -18.79 16.31
C GLU A 143 -3.31 -19.75 16.32
N ARG A 144 -4.49 -19.30 15.87
CA ARG A 144 -5.68 -20.15 15.73
C ARG A 144 -5.43 -21.32 14.78
N ARG A 145 -4.90 -21.06 13.59
CA ARG A 145 -4.58 -22.12 12.61
C ARG A 145 -3.53 -23.10 13.15
N ALA A 146 -2.52 -22.60 13.86
CA ALA A 146 -1.52 -23.46 14.48
C ALA A 146 -2.13 -24.34 15.59
N ALA A 147 -3.05 -23.81 16.39
CA ALA A 147 -3.77 -24.57 17.40
C ALA A 147 -4.69 -25.64 16.79
N GLU A 148 -5.46 -25.28 15.74
CA GLU A 148 -6.31 -26.21 14.99
C GLU A 148 -5.50 -27.34 14.35
N ALA A 149 -4.37 -27.02 13.73
CA ALA A 149 -3.48 -28.02 13.14
C ALA A 149 -2.90 -28.98 14.18
N ARG A 150 -2.51 -28.47 15.36
CA ARG A 150 -2.01 -29.31 16.47
C ARG A 150 -3.11 -30.23 17.01
N ALA A 151 -4.33 -29.72 17.17
CA ALA A 151 -5.47 -30.51 17.63
C ALA A 151 -5.85 -31.60 16.62
N ALA A 152 -5.88 -31.28 15.32
CA ALA A 152 -6.15 -32.26 14.26
C ALA A 152 -5.09 -33.37 14.20
N GLU A 153 -3.81 -33.01 14.33
CA GLU A 153 -2.71 -33.98 14.36
C GLU A 153 -2.75 -34.88 15.61
N GLN A 154 -3.09 -34.32 16.78
CA GLN A 154 -3.30 -35.11 18.00
C GLN A 154 -4.48 -36.09 17.85
N ALA A 155 -5.59 -35.63 17.28
CA ALA A 155 -6.75 -36.48 17.01
C ALA A 155 -6.41 -37.61 16.02
N ARG A 156 -5.62 -37.32 14.97
CA ARG A 156 -5.16 -38.35 14.02
C ARG A 156 -4.31 -39.41 14.71
N ARG A 157 -3.32 -38.99 15.50
CA ARG A 157 -2.46 -39.92 16.26
C ARG A 157 -3.26 -40.77 17.25
N GLN A 158 -4.23 -40.18 17.93
CA GLN A 158 -5.09 -40.93 18.83
C GLN A 158 -5.93 -41.97 18.09
N ALA A 159 -6.50 -41.61 16.93
CA ALA A 159 -7.25 -42.54 16.10
C ALA A 159 -6.37 -43.68 15.55
N GLU A 160 -5.15 -43.37 15.12
CA GLU A 160 -4.16 -44.38 14.68
C GLU A 160 -3.79 -45.35 15.81
N LEU A 161 -3.58 -44.84 17.04
CA LEU A 161 -3.30 -45.68 18.21
C LEU A 161 -4.48 -46.59 18.57
N VAL A 162 -5.71 -46.06 18.58
CA VAL A 162 -6.91 -46.85 18.86
C VAL A 162 -7.09 -47.94 17.81
N ALA A 163 -6.95 -47.60 16.52
CA ALA A 163 -7.05 -48.59 15.45
C ALA A 163 -5.97 -49.68 15.55
N ALA A 164 -4.74 -49.32 15.93
CA ALA A 164 -3.68 -50.31 16.15
C ALA A 164 -3.99 -51.25 17.32
N MET A 165 -4.52 -50.71 18.43
CA MET A 165 -4.93 -51.50 19.59
C MET A 165 -6.09 -52.46 19.24
N GLU A 166 -7.08 -52.01 18.46
CA GLU A 166 -8.20 -52.85 18.02
C GLU A 166 -7.73 -54.04 17.16
N VAL A 167 -6.76 -53.81 16.27
CA VAL A 167 -6.16 -54.90 15.45
C VAL A 167 -5.42 -55.91 16.32
N GLU A 168 -4.63 -55.42 17.29
CA GLU A 168 -3.90 -56.29 18.23
C GLU A 168 -4.85 -57.11 19.11
N GLU A 169 -5.89 -56.47 19.67
CA GLU A 169 -6.90 -57.15 20.47
C GLU A 169 -7.65 -58.20 19.66
N ALA A 170 -8.04 -57.89 18.43
CA ALA A 170 -8.69 -58.84 17.53
C ALA A 170 -7.80 -60.06 17.24
N LEU A 171 -6.49 -59.86 17.04
CA LEU A 171 -5.54 -60.94 16.85
C LEU A 171 -5.41 -61.82 18.10
N LEU A 172 -5.26 -61.20 19.28
CA LEU A 172 -5.17 -61.91 20.56
C LEU A 172 -6.43 -62.74 20.85
N GLN A 173 -7.61 -62.16 20.61
CA GLN A 173 -8.89 -62.86 20.78
C GLN A 173 -8.99 -64.07 19.83
N ALA A 174 -8.60 -63.90 18.56
CA ALA A 174 -8.62 -64.98 17.57
C ALA A 174 -7.64 -66.12 17.88
N GLN A 175 -6.52 -65.79 18.52
CA GLN A 175 -5.57 -66.81 19.00
C GLN A 175 -6.10 -67.52 20.25
N ALA A 176 -6.74 -66.78 21.18
CA ALA A 176 -7.30 -67.33 22.42
C ALA A 176 -8.57 -68.18 22.19
N SER A 177 -9.35 -67.92 21.14
CA SER A 177 -10.61 -68.60 20.82
C SER A 177 -10.46 -70.05 20.32
N GLY A 178 -9.22 -70.50 20.06
CA GLY A 178 -8.95 -71.82 19.45
C GLY A 178 -9.26 -71.88 17.95
N GLU A 179 -9.68 -70.77 17.33
CA GLU A 179 -9.90 -70.66 15.88
C GLU A 179 -8.63 -70.97 15.09
N MET A 180 -7.46 -70.59 15.62
CA MET A 180 -6.17 -70.94 15.01
C MET A 180 -5.96 -72.46 14.96
N SER A 181 -6.23 -73.17 16.05
CA SER A 181 -6.11 -74.63 16.09
C SER A 181 -7.07 -75.30 15.11
N ARG A 182 -8.31 -74.81 15.00
CA ARG A 182 -9.30 -75.28 14.02
C ARG A 182 -8.84 -75.01 12.58
N TYR A 183 -8.25 -73.84 12.34
CA TYR A 183 -7.70 -73.47 11.04
C TYR A 183 -6.57 -74.43 10.61
N ILE A 184 -5.59 -74.66 11.49
CA ILE A 184 -4.49 -75.60 11.24
C ILE A 184 -5.01 -77.03 11.02
N ALA A 185 -6.00 -77.47 11.79
CA ALA A 185 -6.59 -78.80 11.63
C ALA A 185 -7.25 -78.99 10.25
N LEU A 186 -7.98 -77.99 9.75
CA LEU A 186 -8.57 -78.03 8.40
C LEU A 186 -7.51 -78.12 7.30
N ILE A 187 -6.38 -77.42 7.47
CA ILE A 187 -5.24 -77.49 6.55
C ILE A 187 -4.62 -78.88 6.59
N GLN A 188 -4.28 -79.39 7.78
CA GLN A 188 -3.72 -80.74 7.95
C GLN A 188 -4.60 -81.80 7.28
N GLN A 189 -5.91 -81.76 7.54
CA GLN A 189 -6.87 -82.68 6.96
C GLN A 189 -6.92 -82.58 5.42
N LYS A 190 -6.85 -81.37 4.86
CA LYS A 190 -6.85 -81.20 3.39
C LYS A 190 -5.55 -81.71 2.76
N VAL A 191 -4.41 -81.43 3.39
CA VAL A 191 -3.10 -81.90 2.95
C VAL A 191 -3.04 -83.43 3.01
N GLU A 192 -3.51 -84.02 4.09
CA GLU A 192 -3.56 -85.47 4.29
C GLU A 192 -4.43 -86.16 3.22
N ARG A 193 -5.61 -85.64 2.90
CA ARG A 193 -6.45 -86.17 1.81
C ARG A 193 -5.77 -86.16 0.44
N ASN A 194 -4.79 -85.29 0.24
CA ASN A 194 -4.02 -85.17 -1.00
C ASN A 194 -2.63 -85.83 -0.91
N TRP A 195 -2.29 -86.40 0.23
CA TRP A 195 -1.03 -87.06 0.46
C TRP A 195 -1.07 -88.50 -0.06
N THR A 196 -0.01 -88.90 -0.75
CA THR A 196 0.17 -90.26 -1.25
C THR A 196 1.37 -90.85 -0.52
N PRO A 197 1.15 -91.62 0.55
CA PRO A 197 2.23 -92.10 1.40
C PRO A 197 3.12 -93.10 0.65
N PRO A 198 4.45 -92.97 0.71
CA PRO A 198 5.35 -93.98 0.18
C PRO A 198 5.37 -95.22 1.09
N GLY A 199 5.81 -96.38 0.58
CA GLY A 199 5.76 -97.65 1.33
C GLY A 199 6.68 -97.76 2.56
N ASN A 200 7.45 -96.72 2.87
CA ASN A 200 8.45 -96.68 3.95
C ASN A 200 8.12 -95.64 5.04
N VAL A 201 6.86 -95.21 5.15
CA VAL A 201 6.40 -94.31 6.23
C VAL A 201 6.51 -95.03 7.57
N ARG A 202 7.15 -94.36 8.54
CA ARG A 202 7.26 -94.84 9.93
C ARG A 202 6.04 -94.41 10.74
N GLU A 203 5.75 -95.17 11.79
CA GLU A 203 4.80 -94.71 12.80
C GLU A 203 5.33 -93.46 13.53
N GLY A 204 4.43 -92.53 13.88
CA GLY A 204 4.82 -91.26 14.50
C GLY A 204 5.51 -90.27 13.55
N LEU A 205 5.24 -90.32 12.25
CA LEU A 205 5.75 -89.34 11.28
C LEU A 205 5.34 -87.92 11.69
N GLU A 206 6.32 -87.04 11.78
CA GLU A 206 6.17 -85.66 12.19
C GLU A 206 7.11 -84.78 11.36
N CYS A 207 6.51 -83.91 10.54
CA CYS A 207 7.25 -83.03 9.64
C CYS A 207 6.68 -81.61 9.71
N GLU A 208 7.51 -80.67 10.12
CA GLU A 208 7.23 -79.23 10.12
C GLU A 208 7.37 -78.68 8.71
N VAL A 209 6.28 -78.12 8.19
CA VAL A 209 6.18 -77.60 6.83
C VAL A 209 5.93 -76.09 6.88
N VAL A 210 6.66 -75.36 6.05
CA VAL A 210 6.44 -73.93 5.79
C VAL A 210 5.84 -73.78 4.40
N VAL A 211 4.75 -73.04 4.33
CA VAL A 211 3.94 -72.83 3.13
C VAL A 211 3.83 -71.35 2.84
N GLN A 212 4.08 -70.96 1.59
CA GLN A 212 3.80 -69.62 1.10
C GLN A 212 2.49 -69.65 0.32
N GLN A 213 1.50 -68.89 0.77
CA GLN A 213 0.16 -68.85 0.17
C GLN A 213 -0.30 -67.44 -0.19
N LEU A 214 -1.13 -67.32 -1.22
CA LEU A 214 -1.83 -66.08 -1.58
C LEU A 214 -3.05 -65.84 -0.67
N PRO A 215 -3.60 -64.61 -0.61
CA PRO A 215 -4.79 -64.30 0.22
C PRO A 215 -6.04 -65.13 -0.07
N ASN A 216 -6.11 -65.78 -1.24
CA ASN A 216 -7.19 -66.70 -1.62
C ASN A 216 -6.90 -68.17 -1.27
N GLY A 217 -5.75 -68.46 -0.64
CA GLY A 217 -5.31 -69.80 -0.24
C GLY A 217 -4.44 -70.51 -1.28
N ASP A 218 -4.18 -69.93 -2.45
CA ASP A 218 -3.35 -70.59 -3.46
C ASP A 218 -1.91 -70.77 -2.98
N VAL A 219 -1.38 -72.00 -3.11
CA VAL A 219 -0.03 -72.35 -2.66
C VAL A 219 0.99 -71.97 -3.72
N ILE A 220 1.90 -71.07 -3.38
CA ILE A 220 3.06 -70.69 -4.20
C ILE A 220 4.21 -71.66 -3.96
N ASP A 221 4.46 -71.97 -2.70
CA ASP A 221 5.59 -72.79 -2.29
C ASP A 221 5.30 -73.58 -1.01
N ALA A 222 5.93 -74.75 -0.89
CA ALA A 222 5.84 -75.62 0.27
C ALA A 222 7.20 -76.30 0.47
N ARG A 223 7.75 -76.22 1.68
CA ARG A 223 9.03 -76.84 2.02
C ARG A 223 9.01 -77.39 3.43
N THR A 224 9.64 -78.54 3.61
CA THR A 224 9.83 -79.13 4.92
C THR A 224 11.05 -78.50 5.59
N VAL A 225 10.93 -78.07 6.85
CA VAL A 225 12.01 -77.44 7.63
C VAL A 225 12.63 -78.42 8.61
N SER A 226 11.81 -79.22 9.28
CA SER A 226 12.23 -80.25 10.25
C SER A 226 11.35 -81.47 10.07
N CYS A 227 11.93 -82.66 9.92
CA CYS A 227 11.14 -83.88 9.67
C CYS A 227 11.90 -85.13 10.07
N ASN A 228 11.20 -86.05 10.73
CA ASN A 228 11.73 -87.36 11.12
C ASN A 228 11.59 -88.42 10.01
N GLY A 229 10.96 -88.08 8.88
CA GLY A 229 10.91 -88.87 7.65
C GLY A 229 12.09 -88.62 6.72
N ASP A 230 12.35 -89.57 5.82
CA ASP A 230 13.41 -89.43 4.82
C ASP A 230 13.05 -88.43 3.71
N ALA A 231 14.00 -88.16 2.81
CA ALA A 231 13.80 -87.20 1.73
C ALA A 231 12.65 -87.56 0.77
N ASN A 232 12.31 -88.85 0.62
CA ASN A 232 11.21 -89.27 -0.24
C ASN A 232 9.86 -88.96 0.43
N VAL A 233 9.75 -89.25 1.73
CA VAL A 233 8.58 -88.86 2.52
C VAL A 233 8.39 -87.34 2.50
N GLN A 234 9.45 -86.56 2.74
CA GLN A 234 9.40 -85.08 2.69
C GLN A 234 8.86 -84.56 1.35
N ARG A 235 9.40 -85.06 0.23
CA ARG A 235 8.93 -84.68 -1.12
C ARG A 235 7.46 -85.01 -1.35
N THR A 236 6.98 -86.16 -0.85
CA THR A 236 5.56 -86.52 -1.00
C THR A 236 4.64 -85.59 -0.20
N ILE A 237 5.07 -85.13 0.98
CA ILE A 237 4.34 -84.15 1.81
C ILE A 237 4.31 -82.78 1.11
N GLU A 238 5.45 -82.28 0.64
CA GLU A 238 5.52 -81.01 -0.09
C GLU A 238 4.62 -81.01 -1.33
N ASN A 239 4.61 -82.12 -2.08
CA ASN A 239 3.71 -82.30 -3.22
C ASN A 239 2.24 -82.35 -2.80
N ALA A 240 1.92 -82.99 -1.68
CA ALA A 240 0.56 -83.03 -1.13
C ALA A 240 0.06 -81.63 -0.77
N VAL A 241 0.91 -80.79 -0.18
CA VAL A 241 0.57 -79.39 0.12
C VAL A 241 0.30 -78.60 -1.15
N ARG A 242 1.15 -78.71 -2.19
CA ARG A 242 0.89 -78.04 -3.48
C ARG A 242 -0.40 -78.53 -4.14
N ARG A 243 -0.70 -79.83 -4.06
CA ARG A 243 -1.95 -80.42 -4.56
C ARG A 243 -3.19 -79.99 -3.76
N ALA A 244 -3.02 -79.66 -2.49
CA ALA A 244 -4.10 -79.16 -1.64
C ALA A 244 -4.50 -77.70 -1.96
N SER A 245 -3.80 -77.02 -2.87
CA SER A 245 -4.13 -75.67 -3.32
C SER A 245 -5.54 -75.58 -3.93
N PRO A 246 -6.33 -74.53 -3.63
CA PRO A 246 -6.09 -73.52 -2.59
C PRO A 246 -6.33 -74.09 -1.18
N LEU A 247 -5.48 -73.78 -0.21
CA LEU A 247 -5.72 -74.15 1.20
C LEU A 247 -7.01 -73.49 1.73
N PRO A 248 -7.70 -74.11 2.71
CA PRO A 248 -8.84 -73.46 3.35
C PRO A 248 -8.41 -72.12 3.96
N LEU A 249 -9.33 -71.18 4.09
CA LEU A 249 -9.10 -69.89 4.73
C LEU A 249 -9.65 -69.92 6.16
N PRO A 250 -9.04 -69.19 7.12
CA PRO A 250 -9.59 -69.09 8.47
C PRO A 250 -10.91 -68.30 8.44
N GLU A 251 -11.83 -68.63 9.36
CA GLU A 251 -13.09 -67.87 9.54
C GLU A 251 -12.80 -66.41 9.92
N ASN A 252 -11.81 -66.20 10.81
CA ASN A 252 -11.26 -64.90 11.12
C ASN A 252 -10.05 -64.57 10.23
N ARG A 253 -10.18 -63.53 9.39
CA ARG A 253 -9.11 -63.08 8.48
C ARG A 253 -7.83 -62.66 9.20
N ALA A 254 -7.89 -62.24 10.46
CA ALA A 254 -6.71 -61.85 11.24
C ALA A 254 -5.74 -63.03 11.48
N LEU A 255 -6.23 -64.27 11.40
CA LEU A 255 -5.41 -65.49 11.55
C LEU A 255 -4.74 -65.94 10.26
N PHE A 256 -5.04 -65.31 9.12
CA PHE A 256 -4.42 -65.65 7.86
C PHE A 256 -2.94 -65.22 7.87
N ASP A 257 -2.04 -66.17 7.67
CA ASP A 257 -0.62 -65.91 7.46
C ASP A 257 -0.21 -66.30 6.03
N ARG A 258 0.49 -65.41 5.34
CA ARG A 258 1.08 -65.68 4.02
C ARG A 258 2.18 -66.75 4.13
N ASN A 259 2.89 -66.82 5.24
CA ASN A 259 3.96 -67.78 5.52
C ASN A 259 3.54 -68.75 6.61
N LEU A 260 2.52 -69.56 6.30
CA LEU A 260 1.96 -70.54 7.21
C LEU A 260 3.00 -71.59 7.61
N ARG A 261 3.10 -71.87 8.92
CA ARG A 261 3.92 -72.95 9.48
C ARG A 261 3.02 -73.89 10.26
N PHE A 262 3.07 -75.17 9.94
CA PHE A 262 2.34 -76.19 10.68
C PHE A 262 3.10 -77.51 10.72
N THR A 263 2.77 -78.34 11.71
CA THR A 263 3.34 -79.68 11.82
C THR A 263 2.38 -80.67 11.16
N PHE A 264 2.84 -81.40 10.15
CA PHE A 264 2.08 -82.47 9.52
C PHE A 264 2.24 -83.77 10.31
N LYS A 265 1.13 -84.32 10.78
CA LYS A 265 1.02 -85.63 11.45
C LYS A 265 -0.13 -86.39 10.81
N PRO A 266 0.13 -87.42 10.00
CA PRO A 266 -0.95 -88.21 9.42
C PRO A 266 -1.70 -88.95 10.53
N GLN A 267 -3.04 -88.94 10.47
CA GLN A 267 -3.89 -89.76 11.31
C GLN A 267 -3.75 -91.20 10.80
N GLN A 268 -3.20 -92.08 11.64
CA GLN A 268 -3.08 -93.51 11.33
C GLN A 268 -4.43 -94.23 11.42
#